data_AF-A0A255DA50-F1
#
_entry.id   AF-A0A255DA50-F1
#
_cell.length_a   1.000
_cell.length_b   1.000
_cell.length_c   1.000
_cell.angle_alpha   90.00
_cell.angle_beta   90.00
_cell.angle_gamma   90.00
#
_symmetry.space_group_name_H-M   'P 1'
#
loop_
_entity.id
_entity.type
_entity.pdbx_description
1 polymer ?
#
loop_
_entity_poly.entity_id
_entity_poly.type
_entity_poly.pdbx_seq_one_letter_code
_entity_poly.pdbx_strand_id
1 'polypeptide(L)'
;MTAAATPSALAHINTAVRPGALVKPATPPTPAASPLSAVVAVINHLIVGLGLDTRHPAAANANEPAVSATVVSANALSTTGSATVPLQVYSDTEPLVDISIDGGPTEPVLVDTGSEGLVVGLGNIGLLHLFSMGLPTGIGVSGYSGGLTYLYATFKTTVNFGNGIVTAPTSVDVALLSFPQSFASYSADDGATGVLGIGPNASGPGPSSVIAALPGNLSDGVLIDEPDGVLVFGPNPLSARASVSGAPNAQLQVKIGSGQLEPVSAIIDSGGVYGTVPSSLTGNVPAGTVISVYSGEGQTLLYSYTTDQTNTPTITSDDLLNTGYEPFAQQPVYFSYSPAGVGTTTFDYL
;
A
#
# COMPACT_ATOMS: atom_id res chain seq x y z
N MET A 1 -76.51 0.60 -41.15
CA MET A 1 -75.97 1.89 -41.61
C MET A 1 -74.46 1.73 -41.77
N THR A 2 -74.00 1.93 -43.01
CA THR A 2 -72.65 2.38 -43.43
C THR A 2 -71.38 1.74 -42.84
N ALA A 3 -70.76 0.90 -43.67
CA ALA A 3 -69.34 0.79 -44.05
C ALA A 3 -68.25 1.47 -43.20
N ALA A 4 -67.16 0.75 -42.89
CA ALA A 4 -65.94 0.76 -43.73
C ALA A 4 -64.82 -0.20 -43.24
N ALA A 5 -64.20 -0.86 -44.21
CA ALA A 5 -62.79 -1.28 -44.36
C ALA A 5 -62.13 -2.29 -43.37
N THR A 6 -62.07 -3.53 -43.88
CA THR A 6 -61.08 -4.62 -43.75
C THR A 6 -59.68 -4.25 -44.33
N PRO A 7 -58.65 -5.15 -44.39
CA PRO A 7 -58.14 -6.15 -43.41
C PRO A 7 -56.59 -6.42 -43.49
N SER A 8 -56.16 -7.44 -42.71
CA SER A 8 -55.20 -8.51 -43.10
C SER A 8 -53.69 -8.26 -43.07
N ALA A 9 -52.84 -9.25 -42.81
CA ALA A 9 -53.00 -10.61 -42.28
C ALA A 9 -51.61 -11.23 -42.07
N LEU A 10 -51.53 -12.16 -41.13
CA LEU A 10 -50.55 -13.24 -41.14
C LEU A 10 -50.71 -14.10 -42.39
N ALA A 11 -49.59 -14.53 -42.97
CA ALA A 11 -49.54 -15.76 -43.75
C ALA A 11 -48.18 -16.45 -43.55
N HIS A 12 -48.23 -17.66 -42.99
CA HIS A 12 -47.16 -18.64 -43.04
C HIS A 12 -46.98 -19.16 -44.46
N ILE A 13 -45.74 -19.27 -44.94
CA ILE A 13 -45.35 -20.26 -45.94
C ILE A 13 -44.03 -20.91 -45.49
N ASN A 14 -44.06 -22.23 -45.45
CA ASN A 14 -42.95 -23.13 -45.12
C ASN A 14 -42.48 -23.74 -46.45
N THR A 15 -41.22 -23.58 -46.83
CA THR A 15 -40.56 -24.40 -47.86
C THR A 15 -39.12 -24.69 -47.45
N ALA A 16 -38.80 -25.98 -47.36
CA ALA A 16 -37.47 -26.50 -47.15
C ALA A 16 -36.57 -26.28 -48.40
N VAL A 17 -35.24 -26.20 -48.21
CA VAL A 17 -34.18 -26.93 -48.95
C VAL A 17 -32.76 -26.38 -48.61
N ARG A 18 -31.94 -27.29 -48.02
CA ARG A 18 -30.49 -27.55 -48.13
C ARG A 18 -29.39 -26.55 -47.63
N PRO A 19 -28.22 -27.10 -47.21
CA PRO A 19 -27.15 -26.38 -46.51
C PRO A 19 -26.00 -25.94 -47.42
N GLY A 20 -25.31 -24.87 -47.04
CA GLY A 20 -23.94 -24.58 -47.48
C GLY A 20 -23.70 -23.18 -48.05
N ALA A 21 -23.25 -22.25 -47.20
CA ALA A 21 -22.22 -21.25 -47.51
C ALA A 21 -21.81 -20.52 -46.22
N LEU A 22 -20.59 -20.79 -45.75
CA LEU A 22 -19.93 -20.06 -44.67
C LEU A 22 -19.79 -18.58 -45.06
N VAL A 23 -20.49 -17.69 -44.39
CA VAL A 23 -20.13 -16.28 -44.32
C VAL A 23 -19.22 -16.12 -43.10
N LYS A 24 -17.95 -15.81 -43.36
CA LYS A 24 -16.93 -15.50 -42.35
C LYS A 24 -17.40 -14.30 -41.50
N PRO A 25 -17.44 -14.39 -40.16
CA PRO A 25 -17.68 -13.21 -39.33
C PRO A 25 -16.57 -12.18 -39.56
N ALA A 26 -16.96 -10.92 -39.69
CA ALA A 26 -16.02 -9.80 -39.75
C ALA A 26 -15.12 -9.82 -38.51
N THR A 27 -13.82 -9.68 -38.72
CA THR A 27 -12.83 -9.50 -37.65
C THR A 27 -13.22 -8.28 -36.81
N PRO A 28 -13.25 -8.37 -35.46
CA PRO A 28 -13.41 -7.21 -34.62
C PRO A 28 -12.28 -6.20 -34.90
N PRO A 29 -12.54 -4.88 -34.83
CA PRO A 29 -11.46 -3.91 -34.85
C PRO A 29 -10.48 -4.21 -33.70
N THR A 30 -9.19 -4.19 -34.01
CA THR A 30 -8.11 -4.32 -33.04
C THR A 30 -8.35 -3.33 -31.90
N PRO A 31 -8.32 -3.75 -30.62
CA PRO A 31 -8.49 -2.81 -29.51
C PRO A 31 -7.41 -1.73 -29.61
N ALA A 32 -7.83 -0.48 -29.52
CA ALA A 32 -6.90 0.64 -29.39
C ALA A 32 -5.98 0.36 -28.18
N ALA A 33 -4.68 0.57 -28.36
CA ALA A 33 -3.70 0.44 -27.29
C ALA A 33 -4.18 1.25 -26.06
N SER A 34 -4.18 0.63 -24.88
CA SER A 34 -4.56 1.33 -23.65
C SER A 34 -3.62 2.53 -23.46
N PRO A 35 -4.08 3.62 -22.82
CA PRO A 35 -3.21 4.75 -22.49
C PRO A 35 -1.97 4.31 -21.69
N LEU A 36 -2.07 3.23 -20.90
CA LEU A 36 -0.94 2.58 -20.24
C LEU A 36 0.14 2.10 -21.24
N SER A 37 -0.25 1.39 -22.30
CA SER A 37 0.71 0.90 -23.30
C SER A 37 1.38 2.02 -24.12
N ALA A 38 0.71 3.16 -24.30
CA ALA A 38 1.30 4.33 -24.97
C ALA A 38 2.30 5.06 -24.04
N VAL A 39 1.98 5.20 -22.75
CA VAL A 39 2.88 5.82 -21.77
C VAL A 39 4.13 4.97 -21.54
N VAL A 40 3.96 3.64 -21.38
CA VAL A 40 5.10 2.71 -21.26
C VAL A 40 5.99 2.73 -22.50
N ALA A 41 5.42 2.87 -23.70
CA ALA A 41 6.18 2.95 -24.95
C ALA A 41 6.99 4.26 -25.08
N VAL A 42 6.42 5.39 -24.66
CA VAL A 42 7.11 6.69 -24.64
C VAL A 42 8.27 6.69 -23.63
N ILE A 43 8.07 6.08 -22.47
CA ILE A 43 9.08 5.99 -21.40
C ILE A 43 10.22 5.04 -21.78
N ASN A 44 9.92 3.89 -22.40
CA ASN A 44 10.96 2.98 -22.90
C ASN A 44 11.86 3.66 -23.95
N HIS A 45 11.32 4.56 -24.77
CA HIS A 45 12.12 5.37 -25.70
C HIS A 45 13.03 6.37 -24.97
N LEU A 46 12.58 6.92 -23.84
CA LEU A 46 13.36 7.86 -23.04
C LEU A 46 14.51 7.17 -22.27
N ILE A 47 14.26 5.97 -21.72
CA ILE A 47 15.24 5.15 -21.01
C ILE A 47 16.38 4.69 -21.94
N VAL A 48 16.04 4.25 -23.15
CA VAL A 48 17.05 3.85 -24.17
C VAL A 48 17.85 5.06 -24.66
N GLY A 49 17.25 6.25 -24.71
CA GLY A 49 17.94 7.49 -25.09
C GLY A 49 18.97 7.98 -24.07
N LEU A 50 18.86 7.56 -22.80
CA LEU A 50 19.77 7.95 -21.71
C LEU A 50 20.87 6.92 -21.41
N GLY A 51 20.88 5.77 -22.09
CA GLY A 51 21.96 4.77 -21.96
C GLY A 51 22.03 4.07 -20.59
N LEU A 52 20.95 4.06 -19.82
CA LEU A 52 20.87 3.36 -18.54
C LEU A 52 20.63 1.86 -18.78
N ASP A 53 21.63 1.03 -18.47
CA ASP A 53 21.54 -0.44 -18.56
C ASP A 53 20.60 -0.99 -17.47
N THR A 54 19.63 -1.80 -17.86
CA THR A 54 18.69 -2.48 -16.96
C THR A 54 19.24 -3.78 -16.39
N ARG A 55 20.54 -4.05 -16.55
CA ARG A 55 21.19 -5.24 -15.98
C ARG A 55 22.11 -4.89 -14.83
N HIS A 56 21.68 -5.37 -13.67
CA HIS A 56 22.41 -5.48 -12.41
C HIS A 56 23.84 -6.03 -12.61
N PRO A 57 24.85 -5.45 -11.95
CA PRO A 57 25.89 -6.26 -11.33
C PRO A 57 26.01 -5.95 -9.84
N ALA A 58 25.95 -7.00 -9.04
CA ALA A 58 26.32 -7.01 -7.65
C ALA A 58 27.84 -6.87 -7.55
N ALA A 59 28.34 -5.78 -6.97
CA ALA A 59 29.63 -5.71 -6.28
C ALA A 59 29.75 -4.33 -5.61
N ALA A 60 29.66 -4.30 -4.28
CA ALA A 60 30.01 -3.14 -3.49
C ALA A 60 31.51 -2.88 -3.61
N ASN A 61 31.90 -1.70 -4.10
CA ASN A 61 33.26 -1.22 -4.00
C ASN A 61 33.34 -0.26 -2.82
N ALA A 62 34.02 -0.69 -1.76
CA ALA A 62 34.30 0.10 -0.57
C ALA A 62 35.36 1.16 -0.90
N ASN A 63 34.94 2.41 -1.10
CA ASN A 63 35.75 3.62 -0.89
C ASN A 63 34.89 4.86 -1.22
N GLU A 64 34.05 5.28 -0.27
CA GLU A 64 33.48 6.64 -0.24
C GLU A 64 33.82 7.25 1.13
N PRO A 65 34.17 8.54 1.19
CA PRO A 65 34.68 9.16 2.42
C PRO A 65 33.56 9.27 3.45
N ALA A 66 33.82 8.74 4.65
CA ALA A 66 32.91 8.81 5.78
C ALA A 66 32.63 10.28 6.14
N VAL A 67 31.42 10.74 5.84
CA VAL A 67 30.88 11.96 6.46
C VAL A 67 30.60 11.60 7.92
N SER A 68 31.34 12.23 8.82
CA SER A 68 31.25 11.99 10.26
C SER A 68 29.87 12.40 10.76
N ALA A 69 28.94 11.45 10.80
CA ALA A 69 27.68 11.60 11.52
C ALA A 69 28.01 11.68 13.01
N THR A 70 27.74 12.84 13.61
CA THR A 70 27.78 12.98 15.06
C THR A 70 26.71 12.06 15.65
N VAL A 71 27.14 10.91 16.18
CA VAL A 71 26.29 9.99 16.94
C VAL A 71 25.81 10.77 18.16
N VAL A 72 24.51 11.08 18.23
CA VAL A 72 23.93 11.70 19.42
C VAL A 72 23.70 10.61 20.48
N SER A 73 24.12 10.92 21.69
CA SER A 73 24.13 10.07 22.88
C SER A 73 22.77 9.43 23.21
N ALA A 74 22.85 8.24 23.82
CA ALA A 74 21.85 7.25 24.23
C ALA A 74 20.59 7.70 25.04
N ASN A 75 20.12 8.94 24.90
CA ASN A 75 19.04 9.48 25.73
C ASN A 75 17.60 9.27 25.17
N ALA A 76 17.44 8.56 24.04
CA ALA A 76 16.14 8.18 23.47
C ALA A 76 15.88 6.66 23.48
N LEU A 77 16.83 5.87 23.97
CA LEU A 77 16.69 4.41 24.07
C LEU A 77 15.98 4.06 25.38
N SER A 78 14.79 3.46 25.26
CA SER A 78 14.20 2.69 26.34
C SER A 78 15.15 1.59 26.79
N THR A 79 15.06 1.13 28.04
CA THR A 79 15.76 -0.08 28.53
C THR A 79 15.41 -1.34 27.72
N THR A 80 14.37 -1.28 26.86
CA THR A 80 13.96 -2.34 25.93
C THR A 80 14.66 -2.29 24.56
N GLY A 81 15.39 -1.21 24.25
CA GLY A 81 15.97 -1.00 22.91
C GLY A 81 14.98 -0.45 21.87
N SER A 82 13.80 -0.01 22.31
CA SER A 82 12.75 0.61 21.47
C SER A 82 12.76 2.14 21.59
N ALA A 83 12.19 2.84 20.62
CA ALA A 83 12.04 4.30 20.63
C ALA A 83 10.70 4.75 20.01
N THR A 84 10.14 5.85 20.49
CA THR A 84 8.77 6.25 20.17
C THR A 84 8.70 7.63 19.53
N VAL A 85 7.75 7.79 18.60
CA VAL A 85 7.35 9.08 18.02
C VAL A 85 5.82 9.24 18.10
N PRO A 86 5.31 10.48 18.12
CA PRO A 86 3.87 10.72 18.01
C PRO A 86 3.32 10.19 16.70
N LEU A 87 2.11 9.64 16.75
CA LEU A 87 1.31 9.24 15.61
C LEU A 87 -0.05 9.95 15.71
N GLN A 88 -0.48 10.54 14.60
CA GLN A 88 -1.77 11.22 14.51
C GLN A 88 -2.67 10.47 13.54
N VAL A 89 -3.89 10.14 13.96
CA VAL A 89 -4.91 9.66 13.02
C VAL A 89 -5.62 10.85 12.39
N TYR A 90 -5.58 10.92 11.06
CA TYR A 90 -6.27 11.91 10.24
C TYR A 90 -7.50 11.31 9.58
N SER A 91 -8.61 12.06 9.55
CA SER A 91 -9.89 11.65 8.94
C SER A 91 -10.34 10.23 9.33
N ASP A 92 -10.18 9.90 10.61
CA ASP A 92 -10.56 8.64 11.25
C ASP A 92 -9.71 7.39 10.89
N THR A 93 -9.10 7.33 9.71
CA THR A 93 -8.45 6.10 9.20
C THR A 93 -6.97 6.23 8.86
N GLU A 94 -6.42 7.44 8.76
CA GLU A 94 -5.08 7.66 8.19
C GLU A 94 -4.03 7.91 9.27
N PRO A 95 -3.19 6.93 9.65
CA PRO A 95 -2.13 7.13 10.62
C PRO A 95 -0.95 7.90 10.02
N LEU A 96 -0.64 9.06 10.59
CA LEU A 96 0.40 9.97 10.13
C LEU A 96 1.56 10.03 11.13
N VAL A 97 2.77 10.05 10.61
CA VAL A 97 3.98 10.41 11.37
C VAL A 97 4.77 11.48 10.64
N ASP A 98 5.43 12.33 11.42
CA ASP A 98 6.27 13.39 10.91
C ASP A 98 7.68 12.88 10.61
N ILE A 99 8.18 13.18 9.40
CA ILE A 99 9.57 12.87 9.01
C ILE A 99 10.28 14.08 8.39
N SER A 100 11.61 14.09 8.46
CA SER A 100 12.47 15.00 7.71
C SER A 100 13.42 14.20 6.83
N ILE A 101 13.55 14.60 5.57
CA ILE A 101 14.40 13.95 4.56
C ILE A 101 15.61 14.84 4.30
N ASP A 102 16.81 14.27 4.43
CA ASP A 102 18.08 14.99 4.23
C ASP A 102 18.24 16.29 5.06
N GLY A 103 17.62 16.34 6.25
CA GLY A 103 17.59 17.55 7.08
C GLY A 103 16.72 18.69 6.54
N GLY A 104 15.84 18.39 5.58
CA GLY A 104 14.81 19.30 5.09
C GLY A 104 13.68 19.54 6.12
N PRO A 105 12.61 20.25 5.72
CA PRO A 105 11.44 20.45 6.57
C PRO A 105 10.87 19.12 7.10
N THR A 106 10.24 19.20 8.26
CA THR A 106 9.45 18.10 8.81
C THR A 106 8.06 18.13 8.17
N GLU A 107 7.64 17.01 7.59
CA GLU A 107 6.37 16.86 6.89
C GLU A 107 5.69 15.55 7.29
N PRO A 108 4.34 15.50 7.33
CA PRO A 108 3.59 14.30 7.67
C PRO A 108 3.61 13.30 6.50
N VAL A 109 3.77 12.01 6.81
CA VAL A 109 3.63 10.90 5.87
C VAL A 109 2.66 9.85 6.41
N LEU A 110 1.90 9.22 5.52
CA LEU A 110 1.01 8.11 5.83
C LEU A 110 1.83 6.87 6.19
N VAL A 111 1.58 6.30 7.37
CA VAL A 111 2.13 4.99 7.76
C VAL A 111 1.31 3.91 7.07
N ASP A 112 1.90 3.27 6.07
CA ASP A 112 1.22 2.30 5.22
C ASP A 112 1.89 0.93 5.38
N THR A 113 1.23 0.01 6.10
CA THR A 113 1.72 -1.37 6.21
C THR A 113 1.51 -2.17 4.94
N GLY A 114 0.58 -1.77 4.07
CA GLY A 114 0.25 -2.42 2.80
C GLY A 114 1.29 -2.24 1.70
N SER A 115 2.24 -1.32 1.85
CA SER A 115 3.33 -1.09 0.90
C SER A 115 4.73 -1.14 1.52
N GLU A 116 5.76 -1.20 0.68
CA GLU A 116 7.16 -1.13 1.09
C GLU A 116 7.89 0.06 0.43
N GLY A 117 8.62 0.83 1.25
CA GLY A 117 9.46 1.94 0.81
C GLY A 117 8.84 3.31 1.05
N LEU A 118 9.65 4.36 0.99
CA LEU A 118 9.22 5.74 1.22
C LEU A 118 9.10 6.49 -0.11
N VAL A 119 7.92 7.05 -0.39
CA VAL A 119 7.70 7.98 -1.50
C VAL A 119 7.19 9.31 -1.01
N VAL A 120 7.77 10.38 -1.54
CA VAL A 120 7.31 11.75 -1.29
C VAL A 120 7.12 12.53 -2.59
N GLY A 121 6.25 13.53 -2.56
CA GLY A 121 6.03 14.42 -3.70
C GLY A 121 7.21 15.36 -3.94
N LEU A 122 7.58 15.59 -5.20
CA LEU A 122 8.59 16.59 -5.57
C LEU A 122 8.28 17.99 -5.02
N GLY A 123 7.00 18.37 -4.92
CA GLY A 123 6.58 19.65 -4.36
C GLY A 123 6.96 19.83 -2.89
N ASN A 124 7.01 18.73 -2.13
CA ASN A 124 7.31 18.72 -0.69
C ASN A 124 8.82 18.71 -0.41
N ILE A 125 9.61 18.09 -1.29
CA ILE A 125 11.08 18.20 -1.27
C ILE A 125 11.52 19.58 -1.77
N GLY A 126 10.95 20.04 -2.88
CA GLY A 126 11.36 21.26 -3.57
C GLY A 126 12.62 21.07 -4.42
N LEU A 127 12.70 21.76 -5.55
CA LEU A 127 13.77 21.56 -6.55
C LEU A 127 15.19 21.82 -6.00
N LEU A 128 15.34 22.86 -5.16
CA LEU A 128 16.66 23.21 -4.61
C LEU A 128 17.18 22.15 -3.64
N HIS A 129 16.31 21.61 -2.78
CA HIS A 129 16.66 20.53 -1.85
C HIS A 129 16.91 19.22 -2.59
N LEU A 130 16.13 18.94 -3.64
CA LEU A 130 16.37 17.79 -4.50
C LEU A 130 17.80 17.80 -5.10
N PHE A 131 18.30 18.96 -5.53
CA PHE A 131 19.67 19.08 -6.03
C PHE A 131 20.73 18.89 -4.95
N SER A 132 20.45 19.25 -3.69
CA SER A 132 21.40 19.00 -2.58
C SER A 132 21.47 17.53 -2.17
N MET A 133 20.40 16.75 -2.39
CA MET A 133 20.38 15.30 -2.18
C MET A 133 21.27 14.52 -3.17
N GLY A 134 21.87 15.19 -4.16
CA GLY A 134 22.80 14.61 -5.11
C GLY A 134 22.14 14.03 -6.37
N LEU A 135 22.83 13.09 -7.02
CA LEU A 135 22.29 12.44 -8.23
C LEU A 135 21.36 11.28 -7.84
N PRO A 136 20.27 11.06 -8.60
CA PRO A 136 19.42 9.91 -8.38
C PRO A 136 20.18 8.61 -8.68
N THR A 137 19.94 7.59 -7.86
CA THR A 137 20.50 6.25 -8.01
C THR A 137 19.60 5.31 -8.82
N GLY A 138 18.38 5.74 -9.12
CA GLY A 138 17.40 4.96 -9.87
C GLY A 138 16.27 5.83 -10.41
N ILE A 139 15.59 5.32 -11.44
CA ILE A 139 14.38 5.91 -12.02
C ILE A 139 13.43 4.75 -12.29
N GLY A 140 12.14 4.92 -11.97
CA GLY A 140 11.14 3.88 -12.17
C GLY A 140 9.73 4.43 -12.30
N VAL A 141 8.78 3.53 -12.54
CA VAL A 141 7.35 3.83 -12.56
C VAL A 141 6.66 2.90 -11.58
N SER A 142 5.80 3.45 -10.74
CA SER A 142 4.99 2.69 -9.79
C SER A 142 3.59 3.27 -9.69
N GLY A 143 2.75 2.69 -8.84
CA GLY A 143 1.39 3.17 -8.56
C GLY A 143 0.96 2.86 -7.15
N TYR A 144 -0.07 3.57 -6.70
CA TYR A 144 -0.74 3.34 -5.41
C TYR A 144 -2.22 3.07 -5.63
N SER A 145 -2.72 2.02 -4.98
CA SER A 145 -4.14 1.63 -4.88
C SER A 145 -4.92 1.56 -6.21
N GLY A 146 -4.23 1.38 -7.34
CA GLY A 146 -4.82 1.45 -8.68
C GLY A 146 -5.36 2.83 -9.11
N GLY A 147 -5.32 3.83 -8.23
CA GLY A 147 -5.82 5.19 -8.45
C GLY A 147 -4.74 6.19 -8.86
N LEU A 148 -3.46 5.85 -8.69
CA LEU A 148 -2.34 6.68 -9.06
C LEU A 148 -1.26 5.86 -9.78
N THR A 149 -0.65 6.44 -10.80
CA THR A 149 0.60 5.96 -11.38
C THR A 149 1.58 7.13 -11.48
N TYR A 150 2.85 6.92 -11.17
CA TYR A 150 3.84 7.97 -11.11
C TYR A 150 5.23 7.51 -11.56
N LEU A 151 5.95 8.42 -12.21
CA LEU A 151 7.38 8.33 -12.47
C LEU A 151 8.11 8.85 -11.23
N TYR A 152 9.09 8.11 -10.74
CA TYR A 152 9.92 8.50 -9.61
C TYR A 152 11.41 8.46 -9.93
N ALA A 153 12.18 9.19 -9.13
CA ALA A 153 13.62 9.02 -9.03
C ALA A 153 14.00 8.67 -7.58
N THR A 154 14.90 7.71 -7.43
CA THR A 154 15.38 7.23 -6.13
C THR A 154 16.64 7.97 -5.72
N PHE A 155 16.70 8.42 -4.46
CA PHE A 155 17.87 9.07 -3.87
C PHE A 155 18.35 8.30 -2.65
N LYS A 156 19.66 8.38 -2.36
CA LYS A 156 20.25 7.83 -1.13
C LYS A 156 20.48 8.95 -0.12
N THR A 157 19.65 8.98 0.91
CA THR A 157 19.66 10.03 1.94
C THR A 157 19.15 9.51 3.29
N THR A 158 19.24 10.33 4.34
CA THR A 158 18.73 10.00 5.68
C THR A 158 17.26 10.40 5.84
N VAL A 159 16.53 9.60 6.62
CA VAL A 159 15.19 9.92 7.11
C VAL A 159 15.24 10.09 8.62
N ASN A 160 14.71 11.19 9.14
CA ASN A 160 14.68 11.52 10.55
C ASN A 160 13.22 11.58 11.03
N PHE A 161 12.87 10.73 12.00
CA PHE A 161 11.53 10.64 12.59
C PHE A 161 11.35 11.55 13.82
N GLY A 162 12.37 12.36 14.15
CA GLY A 162 12.42 13.12 15.40
C GLY A 162 13.07 12.32 16.54
N ASN A 163 13.22 12.95 17.71
CA ASN A 163 13.79 12.32 18.92
C ASN A 163 15.17 11.64 18.74
N GLY A 164 15.94 12.02 17.72
CA GLY A 164 17.22 11.39 17.38
C GLY A 164 17.11 10.05 16.66
N ILE A 165 15.92 9.65 16.23
CA ILE A 165 15.66 8.44 15.45
C ILE A 165 15.91 8.76 13.97
N VAL A 166 17.14 8.48 13.53
CA VAL A 166 17.61 8.82 12.18
C VAL A 166 18.18 7.57 11.52
N THR A 167 17.79 7.34 10.27
CA THR A 167 18.33 6.22 9.48
C THR A 167 19.77 6.50 9.05
N ALA A 168 20.54 5.44 8.80
CA ALA A 168 21.64 5.54 7.85
C ALA A 168 21.11 5.93 6.45
N PRO A 169 21.95 6.40 5.51
CA PRO A 169 21.51 6.68 4.16
C PRO A 169 20.78 5.48 3.52
N THR A 170 19.53 5.70 3.14
CA THR A 170 18.60 4.70 2.60
C THR A 170 17.91 5.22 1.34
N SER A 171 17.21 4.34 0.63
CA SER A 171 16.48 4.72 -0.58
C SER A 171 15.21 5.50 -0.23
N VAL A 172 15.06 6.66 -0.85
CA VAL A 172 13.84 7.48 -0.81
C VAL A 172 13.45 7.79 -2.25
N ASP A 173 12.22 7.48 -2.62
CA ASP A 173 11.69 7.80 -3.93
C ASP A 173 11.00 9.16 -3.93
N VAL A 174 11.29 9.96 -4.95
CA VAL A 174 10.65 11.25 -5.18
C VAL A 174 9.78 11.13 -6.42
N ALA A 175 8.46 11.26 -6.23
CA ALA A 175 7.51 11.28 -7.33
C ALA A 175 7.68 12.56 -8.16
N LEU A 176 8.12 12.41 -9.41
CA LEU A 176 8.43 13.50 -10.32
C LEU A 176 7.20 13.93 -11.13
N LEU A 177 6.43 12.96 -11.60
CA LEU A 177 5.25 13.15 -12.46
C LEU A 177 4.23 12.05 -12.15
N SER A 178 2.94 12.38 -12.14
CA SER A 178 1.87 11.44 -11.75
C SER A 178 0.60 11.62 -12.57
N PHE A 179 -0.22 10.58 -12.66
CA PHE A 179 -1.51 10.57 -13.34
C PHE A 179 -2.52 9.62 -12.64
N PRO A 180 -3.85 9.86 -12.74
CA PRO A 180 -4.52 10.96 -13.44
C PRO A 180 -4.45 12.31 -12.71
N GLN A 181 -3.91 12.32 -11.49
CA GLN A 181 -3.72 13.51 -10.67
C GLN A 181 -2.28 13.63 -10.19
N SER A 182 -1.94 14.76 -9.55
CA SER A 182 -0.60 14.95 -8.97
C SER A 182 -0.43 14.10 -7.71
N PHE A 183 0.80 13.66 -7.42
CA PHE A 183 1.10 12.94 -6.17
C PHE A 183 0.76 13.77 -4.92
N ALA A 184 0.99 15.08 -4.97
CA ALA A 184 0.66 15.99 -3.88
C ALA A 184 -0.85 16.06 -3.63
N SER A 185 -1.67 16.12 -4.68
CA SER A 185 -3.13 16.08 -4.55
C SER A 185 -3.61 14.74 -3.99
N TYR A 186 -3.05 13.64 -4.49
CA TYR A 186 -3.38 12.29 -4.02
C TYR A 186 -3.10 12.14 -2.52
N SER A 187 -1.89 12.50 -2.07
CA SER A 187 -1.49 12.31 -0.66
C SER A 187 -2.18 13.29 0.29
N ALA A 188 -2.55 14.48 -0.20
CA ALA A 188 -3.21 15.50 0.61
C ALA A 188 -4.63 15.10 1.04
N ASP A 189 -5.31 14.23 0.28
CA ASP A 189 -6.60 13.67 0.67
C ASP A 189 -6.48 12.86 1.98
N ASP A 190 -5.31 12.25 2.21
CA ASP A 190 -4.97 11.50 3.43
C ASP A 190 -4.28 12.39 4.49
N GLY A 191 -4.21 13.71 4.28
CA GLY A 191 -3.50 14.64 5.17
C GLY A 191 -1.97 14.51 5.13
N ALA A 192 -1.43 13.75 4.17
CA ALA A 192 -0.03 13.40 4.05
C ALA A 192 0.67 14.13 2.89
N THR A 193 1.99 14.08 2.92
CA THR A 193 2.87 14.58 1.84
C THR A 193 3.62 13.46 1.12
N GLY A 194 3.43 12.24 1.60
CA GLY A 194 4.12 11.04 1.18
C GLY A 194 3.55 9.81 1.87
N VAL A 195 4.01 8.65 1.41
CA VAL A 195 3.62 7.35 1.93
C VAL A 195 4.88 6.65 2.44
N LEU A 196 4.86 6.29 3.72
CA LEU A 196 5.87 5.51 4.41
C LEU A 196 5.42 4.04 4.43
N GLY A 197 5.79 3.31 3.39
CA GLY A 197 5.59 1.87 3.29
C GLY A 197 6.47 1.10 4.26
N ILE A 198 5.88 0.47 5.27
CA ILE A 198 6.58 -0.26 6.33
C ILE A 198 6.35 -1.78 6.32
N GLY A 199 5.66 -2.30 5.31
CA GLY A 199 5.35 -3.72 5.17
C GLY A 199 6.56 -4.57 4.77
N PRO A 200 7.10 -5.46 5.64
CA PRO A 200 8.35 -6.19 5.35
C PRO A 200 8.23 -7.28 4.26
N ASN A 201 7.01 -7.65 3.86
CA ASN A 201 6.73 -8.55 2.73
C ASN A 201 5.74 -7.94 1.72
N ALA A 202 5.53 -6.63 1.78
CA ALA A 202 4.68 -5.91 0.86
C ALA A 202 5.37 -5.70 -0.50
N SER A 203 4.62 -5.23 -1.48
CA SER A 203 5.19 -4.66 -2.70
C SER A 203 5.11 -3.15 -2.60
N GLY A 204 6.08 -2.44 -3.17
CA GLY A 204 6.05 -0.99 -3.13
C GLY A 204 7.29 -0.39 -3.77
N PRO A 205 7.22 0.90 -4.13
CA PRO A 205 8.07 1.51 -5.14
C PRO A 205 9.56 1.49 -4.77
N GLY A 206 9.84 1.59 -3.48
CA GLY A 206 11.20 1.61 -2.95
C GLY A 206 11.78 0.20 -2.89
N PRO A 207 13.11 0.04 -3.07
CA PRO A 207 13.73 -1.29 -3.03
C PRO A 207 13.74 -1.94 -1.64
N SER A 208 13.38 -1.20 -0.59
CA SER A 208 13.37 -1.66 0.80
C SER A 208 12.67 -0.63 1.72
N SER A 209 12.06 -1.08 2.81
CA SER A 209 11.61 -0.21 3.91
C SER A 209 12.75 0.64 4.49
N VAL A 210 12.50 1.93 4.77
CA VAL A 210 13.47 2.82 5.40
C VAL A 210 13.76 2.44 6.87
N ILE A 211 12.85 1.70 7.50
CA ILE A 211 12.99 1.22 8.89
C ILE A 211 14.16 0.24 9.01
N ALA A 212 14.42 -0.55 7.97
CA ALA A 212 15.57 -1.46 7.94
C ALA A 212 16.93 -0.74 7.99
N ALA A 213 16.96 0.58 7.76
CA ALA A 213 18.16 1.41 7.85
C ALA A 213 18.30 2.13 9.20
N LEU A 214 17.39 1.92 10.16
CA LEU A 214 17.54 2.41 11.53
C LEU A 214 18.66 1.66 12.27
N PRO A 215 19.34 2.32 13.23
CA PRO A 215 20.49 1.71 13.91
C PRO A 215 20.07 0.69 14.97
N GLY A 216 20.84 -0.40 15.06
CA GLY A 216 20.72 -1.41 16.10
C GLY A 216 19.33 -2.05 16.11
N ASN A 217 18.76 -2.24 17.30
CA ASN A 217 17.48 -2.94 17.44
C ASN A 217 16.29 -2.11 16.93
N LEU A 218 16.46 -0.82 16.61
CA LEU A 218 15.36 0.01 16.08
C LEU A 218 14.83 -0.49 14.73
N SER A 219 15.60 -1.30 14.01
CA SER A 219 15.20 -1.93 12.75
C SER A 219 14.42 -3.25 12.92
N ASP A 220 14.20 -3.72 14.15
CA ASP A 220 13.60 -5.05 14.40
C ASP A 220 12.11 -5.14 14.03
N GLY A 221 11.42 -4.00 14.01
CA GLY A 221 10.01 -3.89 13.69
C GLY A 221 9.41 -2.55 14.11
N VAL A 222 8.09 -2.46 13.95
CA VAL A 222 7.30 -1.25 14.25
C VAL A 222 6.00 -1.65 14.94
N LEU A 223 5.69 -1.03 16.08
CA LEU A 223 4.37 -1.05 16.71
C LEU A 223 3.59 0.19 16.26
N ILE A 224 2.40 -0.02 15.72
CA ILE A 224 1.41 1.03 15.52
C ILE A 224 0.41 0.93 16.67
N ASP A 225 0.27 2.00 17.44
CA ASP A 225 -0.67 2.11 18.55
C ASP A 225 -1.47 3.40 18.37
N GLU A 226 -2.51 3.33 17.53
CA GLU A 226 -3.42 4.44 17.29
C GLU A 226 -4.19 4.88 18.54
N PRO A 227 -4.65 3.95 19.43
CA PRO A 227 -5.30 4.32 20.68
C PRO A 227 -4.44 5.21 21.58
N ASP A 228 -3.14 4.94 21.69
CA ASP A 228 -2.20 5.77 22.46
C ASP A 228 -1.51 6.86 21.63
N GLY A 229 -1.78 6.92 20.31
CA GLY A 229 -1.25 7.95 19.41
C GLY A 229 0.27 7.88 19.25
N VAL A 230 0.82 6.66 19.15
CA VAL A 230 2.27 6.46 19.06
C VAL A 230 2.67 5.43 17.99
N LEU A 231 3.84 5.68 17.39
CA LEU A 231 4.58 4.71 16.58
C LEU A 231 5.86 4.35 17.33
N VAL A 232 6.10 3.06 17.57
CA VAL A 232 7.27 2.57 18.31
C VAL A 232 8.16 1.73 17.42
N PHE A 233 9.41 2.15 17.27
CA PHE A 233 10.45 1.42 16.54
C PHE A 233 11.20 0.44 17.45
N GLY A 234 11.59 -0.68 16.88
CA GLY A 234 12.41 -1.71 17.50
C GLY A 234 11.62 -2.86 18.11
N PRO A 235 12.15 -3.58 19.10
CA PRO A 235 11.48 -4.76 19.66
C PRO A 235 10.10 -4.41 20.21
N ASN A 236 9.13 -5.31 20.02
CA ASN A 236 7.77 -5.15 20.55
C ASN A 236 7.84 -4.92 22.08
N PRO A 237 7.42 -3.74 22.57
CA PRO A 237 7.45 -3.46 24.00
C PRO A 237 6.26 -4.08 24.75
N LEU A 238 5.25 -4.58 24.03
CA LEU A 238 3.99 -5.08 24.59
C LEU A 238 3.94 -6.61 24.65
N SER A 239 2.93 -7.10 25.36
CA SER A 239 2.64 -8.54 25.44
C SER A 239 1.71 -8.96 24.31
N ALA A 240 2.18 -9.90 23.49
CA ALA A 240 1.41 -10.50 22.42
C ALA A 240 0.14 -11.17 22.93
N ARG A 241 -1.02 -10.80 22.36
CA ARG A 241 -2.28 -11.53 22.54
C ARG A 241 -2.44 -12.61 21.47
N ALA A 242 -2.11 -12.27 20.22
CA ALA A 242 -2.16 -13.17 19.08
C ALA A 242 -1.10 -12.77 18.05
N SER A 243 -0.56 -13.74 17.31
CA SER A 243 0.37 -13.47 16.21
C SER A 243 0.04 -14.32 15.00
N VAL A 244 0.33 -13.78 13.83
CA VAL A 244 0.22 -14.47 12.54
C VAL A 244 1.54 -14.35 11.77
N SER A 245 1.83 -15.36 10.97
CA SER A 245 2.99 -15.32 10.06
C SER A 245 2.68 -14.42 8.87
N GLY A 246 3.65 -13.60 8.47
CA GLY A 246 3.51 -12.65 7.39
C GLY A 246 3.18 -11.23 7.90
N ALA A 247 3.69 -10.24 7.20
CA ALA A 247 3.53 -8.81 7.50
C ALA A 247 3.82 -7.97 6.23
N PRO A 248 2.83 -7.30 5.61
CA PRO A 248 1.40 -7.32 5.91
C PRO A 248 0.64 -8.52 5.35
N ASN A 249 1.23 -9.25 4.39
CA ASN A 249 0.52 -10.33 3.68
C ASN A 249 0.47 -11.58 4.56
N ALA A 250 -0.74 -12.05 4.87
CA ALA A 250 -0.98 -13.18 5.77
C ALA A 250 -2.17 -14.04 5.30
N GLN A 251 -2.16 -15.33 5.67
CA GLN A 251 -3.33 -16.20 5.54
C GLN A 251 -4.17 -16.12 6.80
N LEU A 252 -5.42 -15.69 6.65
CA LEU A 252 -6.38 -15.49 7.74
C LEU A 252 -7.64 -16.33 7.50
N GLN A 253 -8.55 -16.31 8.48
CA GLN A 253 -9.93 -16.72 8.23
C GLN A 253 -10.89 -15.58 8.58
N VAL A 254 -11.95 -15.41 7.80
CA VAL A 254 -12.94 -14.36 8.02
C VAL A 254 -14.34 -14.94 8.08
N LYS A 255 -15.14 -14.39 8.97
CA LYS A 255 -16.58 -14.68 9.09
C LYS A 255 -17.34 -13.38 8.90
N ILE A 256 -18.25 -13.37 7.94
CA ILE A 256 -19.08 -12.22 7.60
C ILE A 256 -20.53 -12.51 7.97
N GLY A 257 -21.08 -11.73 8.89
CA GLY A 257 -22.43 -11.88 9.43
C GLY A 257 -22.68 -13.28 9.98
N SER A 258 -23.72 -13.94 9.47
CA SER A 258 -24.08 -15.32 9.81
C SER A 258 -23.42 -16.38 8.91
N GLY A 259 -22.50 -15.98 8.04
CA GLY A 259 -21.77 -16.87 7.14
C GLY A 259 -20.88 -17.89 7.84
N GLN A 260 -20.31 -18.80 7.06
CA GLN A 260 -19.27 -19.70 7.57
C GLN A 260 -17.95 -18.94 7.76
N LEU A 261 -17.04 -19.55 8.52
CA LEU A 261 -15.67 -19.09 8.63
C LEU A 261 -14.92 -19.59 7.39
N GLU A 262 -14.39 -18.67 6.59
CA GLU A 262 -13.76 -18.98 5.29
C GLU A 262 -12.29 -18.55 5.30
N PRO A 263 -11.37 -19.35 4.71
CA PRO A 263 -9.98 -18.96 4.54
C PRO A 263 -9.83 -17.83 3.52
N VAL A 264 -8.91 -16.91 3.79
CA VAL A 264 -8.67 -15.76 2.92
C VAL A 264 -7.19 -15.36 2.93
N SER A 265 -6.68 -14.96 1.76
CA SER A 265 -5.42 -14.23 1.69
C SER A 265 -5.70 -12.78 2.03
N ALA A 266 -4.95 -12.19 2.95
CA ALA A 266 -5.21 -10.85 3.45
C ALA A 266 -3.95 -9.98 3.44
N ILE A 267 -4.17 -8.67 3.33
CA ILE A 267 -3.20 -7.63 3.64
C ILE A 267 -3.68 -6.87 4.88
N ILE A 268 -2.85 -6.87 5.92
CA ILE A 268 -3.09 -6.11 7.15
C ILE A 268 -2.54 -4.71 6.93
N ASP A 269 -3.43 -3.78 6.58
CA ASP A 269 -3.09 -2.53 5.89
C ASP A 269 -3.64 -1.29 6.62
N SER A 270 -2.75 -0.57 7.29
CA SER A 270 -3.06 0.67 8.00
C SER A 270 -3.41 1.83 7.08
N GLY A 271 -2.96 1.82 5.81
CA GLY A 271 -3.35 2.79 4.78
C GLY A 271 -4.55 2.33 3.95
N GLY A 272 -5.20 1.22 4.34
CA GLY A 272 -6.30 0.60 3.60
C GLY A 272 -7.67 1.25 3.82
N VAL A 273 -7.74 2.40 4.52
CA VAL A 273 -8.98 3.11 4.86
C VAL A 273 -9.97 2.15 5.56
N TYR A 274 -11.20 2.01 5.06
CA TYR A 274 -12.23 1.10 5.59
C TYR A 274 -12.08 -0.36 5.12
N GLY A 275 -11.02 -0.69 4.38
CA GLY A 275 -10.73 -2.03 3.90
C GLY A 275 -11.58 -2.49 2.72
N THR A 276 -11.30 -3.70 2.25
CA THR A 276 -11.98 -4.33 1.12
C THR A 276 -12.28 -5.79 1.38
N VAL A 277 -13.39 -6.28 0.83
CA VAL A 277 -13.82 -7.68 0.93
C VAL A 277 -13.98 -8.27 -0.48
N PRO A 278 -13.32 -9.41 -0.77
CA PRO A 278 -13.54 -10.16 -2.00
C PRO A 278 -15.00 -10.52 -2.22
N SER A 279 -15.50 -10.25 -3.42
CA SER A 279 -16.86 -10.61 -3.85
C SER A 279 -17.13 -12.13 -3.83
N SER A 280 -16.09 -12.96 -3.80
CA SER A 280 -16.15 -14.40 -3.62
C SER A 280 -16.63 -14.83 -2.23
N LEU A 281 -16.41 -14.00 -1.20
CA LEU A 281 -16.87 -14.24 0.17
C LEU A 281 -18.32 -13.80 0.37
N THR A 282 -18.70 -12.65 -0.20
CA THR A 282 -20.05 -12.11 -0.13
C THR A 282 -20.33 -11.10 -1.24
N GLY A 283 -21.58 -11.01 -1.69
CA GLY A 283 -22.00 -10.03 -2.69
C GLY A 283 -22.27 -8.63 -2.12
N ASN A 284 -22.43 -8.50 -0.80
CA ASN A 284 -22.60 -7.22 -0.11
C ASN A 284 -22.26 -7.32 1.40
N VAL A 285 -21.98 -6.16 2.00
CA VAL A 285 -21.81 -5.99 3.45
C VAL A 285 -22.64 -4.77 3.86
N PRO A 286 -23.93 -4.92 4.22
CA PRO A 286 -24.74 -3.80 4.70
C PRO A 286 -24.31 -3.37 6.11
N ALA A 287 -24.62 -2.13 6.50
CA ALA A 287 -24.50 -1.67 7.88
C ALA A 287 -25.20 -2.63 8.85
N GLY A 288 -24.60 -2.86 10.01
CA GLY A 288 -25.02 -3.83 11.01
C GLY A 288 -24.45 -5.25 10.80
N THR A 289 -23.58 -5.44 9.81
CA THR A 289 -22.93 -6.74 9.57
C THR A 289 -21.74 -6.90 10.51
N VAL A 290 -21.72 -7.97 11.30
CA VAL A 290 -20.55 -8.32 12.11
C VAL A 290 -19.50 -8.96 11.22
N ILE A 291 -18.30 -8.41 11.20
CA ILE A 291 -17.13 -9.02 10.56
C ILE A 291 -16.18 -9.44 11.67
N SER A 292 -15.75 -10.70 11.63
CA SER A 292 -14.78 -11.26 12.58
C SER A 292 -13.63 -11.89 11.82
N VAL A 293 -12.41 -11.48 12.13
CA VAL A 293 -11.18 -11.98 11.49
C VAL A 293 -10.37 -12.77 12.49
N TYR A 294 -9.89 -13.93 12.07
CA TYR A 294 -9.20 -14.92 12.88
C TYR A 294 -7.83 -15.24 12.27
N SER A 295 -6.94 -15.80 13.10
CA SER A 295 -5.71 -16.45 12.64
C SER A 295 -5.99 -17.45 11.52
N GLY A 296 -5.01 -17.78 10.66
CA GLY A 296 -5.18 -18.73 9.55
C GLY A 296 -5.72 -20.12 9.94
N GLU A 297 -5.51 -20.56 11.18
CA GLU A 297 -6.06 -21.82 11.73
C GLU A 297 -7.54 -21.69 12.19
N GLY A 298 -8.10 -20.48 12.19
CA GLY A 298 -9.49 -20.20 12.57
C GLY A 298 -9.79 -20.25 14.07
N GLN A 299 -8.79 -20.46 14.93
CA GLN A 299 -9.00 -20.67 16.37
C GLN A 299 -8.90 -19.39 17.21
N THR A 300 -8.11 -18.41 16.79
CA THR A 300 -7.85 -17.19 17.56
C THR A 300 -8.49 -16.00 16.87
N LEU A 301 -9.43 -15.33 17.53
CA LEU A 301 -10.00 -14.06 17.06
C LEU A 301 -8.93 -12.97 17.11
N LEU A 302 -8.68 -12.30 15.98
CA LEU A 302 -7.72 -11.19 15.88
C LEU A 302 -8.42 -9.86 16.09
N TYR A 303 -9.55 -9.62 15.44
CA TYR A 303 -10.40 -8.45 15.70
C TYR A 303 -11.82 -8.72 15.19
N SER A 304 -12.78 -7.93 15.67
CA SER A 304 -14.15 -7.98 15.16
C SER A 304 -14.81 -6.62 15.31
N TYR A 305 -15.60 -6.24 14.32
CA TYR A 305 -16.36 -5.00 14.31
C TYR A 305 -17.73 -5.23 13.70
N THR A 306 -18.64 -4.28 13.92
CA THR A 306 -19.94 -4.25 13.26
C THR A 306 -19.93 -3.06 12.31
N THR A 307 -20.18 -3.32 11.04
CA THR A 307 -20.20 -2.25 10.03
C THR A 307 -21.30 -1.24 10.32
N ASP A 308 -21.11 -0.01 9.84
CA ASP A 308 -22.12 1.04 9.91
C ASP A 308 -22.21 1.83 8.59
N GLN A 309 -22.86 3.01 8.61
CA GLN A 309 -23.06 3.82 7.41
C GLN A 309 -21.77 4.43 6.85
N THR A 310 -20.75 4.59 7.69
CA THR A 310 -19.49 5.27 7.39
C THR A 310 -18.30 4.32 7.40
N ASN A 311 -18.41 3.22 8.13
CA ASN A 311 -17.38 2.20 8.28
C ASN A 311 -17.91 0.86 7.74
N THR A 312 -17.75 0.68 6.44
CA THR A 312 -18.11 -0.52 5.70
C THR A 312 -17.03 -0.77 4.64
N PRO A 313 -16.48 -1.99 4.53
CA PRO A 313 -15.48 -2.29 3.52
C PRO A 313 -16.09 -2.29 2.12
N THR A 314 -15.29 -1.90 1.14
CA THR A 314 -15.72 -1.96 -0.26
C THR A 314 -15.67 -3.39 -0.78
N ILE A 315 -16.70 -3.83 -1.49
CA ILE A 315 -16.67 -5.12 -2.20
C ILE A 315 -15.84 -4.98 -3.46
N THR A 316 -14.85 -5.85 -3.63
CA THR A 316 -13.96 -5.85 -4.80
C THR A 316 -14.02 -7.18 -5.55
N SER A 317 -13.58 -7.18 -6.81
CA SER A 317 -13.36 -8.42 -7.58
C SER A 317 -11.96 -9.01 -7.36
N ASP A 318 -11.17 -8.42 -6.46
CA ASP A 318 -9.89 -8.97 -6.04
C ASP A 318 -10.14 -10.17 -5.11
N ASP A 319 -9.16 -11.06 -5.03
CA ASP A 319 -9.17 -12.23 -4.14
C ASP A 319 -8.55 -11.91 -2.76
N LEU A 320 -7.96 -10.72 -2.59
CA LEU A 320 -7.31 -10.27 -1.36
C LEU A 320 -8.29 -9.50 -0.45
N LEU A 321 -8.36 -9.90 0.83
CA LEU A 321 -8.98 -9.08 1.88
C LEU A 321 -8.01 -7.97 2.28
N ASN A 322 -8.46 -6.72 2.29
CA ASN A 322 -7.73 -5.62 2.94
C ASN A 322 -8.42 -5.30 4.27
N THR A 323 -7.68 -5.36 5.38
CA THR A 323 -8.25 -5.14 6.71
C THR A 323 -8.73 -3.72 6.94
N GLY A 324 -8.15 -2.74 6.23
CA GLY A 324 -8.24 -1.34 6.57
C GLY A 324 -7.68 -1.03 7.95
N TYR A 325 -8.09 0.12 8.47
CA TYR A 325 -7.69 0.69 9.75
C TYR A 325 -8.21 -0.09 10.99
N GLU A 326 -9.23 -0.93 10.82
CA GLU A 326 -9.95 -1.55 11.94
C GLU A 326 -9.10 -2.26 13.00
N PRO A 327 -8.16 -3.16 12.65
CA PRO A 327 -7.31 -3.77 13.66
C PRO A 327 -6.44 -2.76 14.42
N PHE A 328 -6.07 -1.63 13.80
CA PHE A 328 -5.19 -0.61 14.36
C PHE A 328 -5.95 0.35 15.29
N ALA A 329 -7.17 0.73 14.93
CA ALA A 329 -8.04 1.57 15.76
C ALA A 329 -8.47 0.87 17.06
N GLN A 330 -8.48 -0.47 17.08
CA GLN A 330 -8.96 -1.26 18.22
C GLN A 330 -7.86 -1.62 19.23
N GLN A 331 -6.61 -1.76 18.79
CA GLN A 331 -5.53 -2.31 19.61
C GLN A 331 -4.15 -2.03 18.96
N PRO A 332 -3.05 -2.16 19.73
CA PRO A 332 -1.72 -2.03 19.19
C PRO A 332 -1.38 -3.21 18.28
N VAL A 333 -0.79 -2.93 17.11
CA VAL A 333 -0.39 -3.93 16.12
C VAL A 333 1.09 -3.80 15.80
N TYR A 334 1.85 -4.85 16.10
CA TYR A 334 3.28 -4.92 15.87
C TYR A 334 3.65 -5.69 14.61
N PHE A 335 4.48 -5.10 13.77
CA PHE A 335 5.05 -5.69 12.57
C PHE A 335 6.52 -6.00 12.83
N SER A 336 6.84 -7.28 13.05
CA SER A 336 8.24 -7.72 13.09
C SER A 336 8.79 -7.86 11.69
N TYR A 337 10.04 -7.46 11.50
CA TYR A 337 10.76 -7.65 10.25
C TYR A 337 11.49 -9.01 10.20
N SER A 338 11.29 -9.85 11.22
CA SER A 338 11.81 -11.21 11.32
C SER A 338 10.69 -12.25 11.17
N PRO A 339 10.91 -13.36 10.45
CA PRO A 339 12.05 -13.63 9.57
C PRO A 339 12.11 -12.66 8.37
N ALA A 340 13.31 -12.37 7.89
CA ALA A 340 13.52 -11.42 6.80
C ALA A 340 12.69 -11.77 5.55
N GLY A 341 12.03 -10.77 4.96
CA GLY A 341 11.17 -10.91 3.77
C GLY A 341 9.83 -11.59 4.00
N VAL A 342 9.50 -11.95 5.26
CA VAL A 342 8.20 -12.53 5.63
C VAL A 342 7.58 -11.74 6.76
N GLY A 343 8.32 -11.55 7.85
CA GLY A 343 7.85 -10.88 9.05
C GLY A 343 6.76 -11.64 9.81
N THR A 344 6.29 -11.02 10.89
CA THR A 344 5.13 -11.48 11.66
C THR A 344 4.31 -10.29 12.12
N THR A 345 3.00 -10.36 11.98
CA THR A 345 2.07 -9.41 12.59
C THR A 345 1.60 -9.93 13.94
N THR A 346 1.70 -9.10 14.97
CA THR A 346 1.25 -9.39 16.33
C THR A 346 0.20 -8.37 16.74
N PHE A 347 -0.87 -8.85 17.35
CA PHE A 347 -1.92 -8.06 17.96
C PHE A 347 -1.69 -8.12 19.47
N ASP A 348 -1.42 -6.99 20.08
CA ASP A 348 -1.04 -6.89 21.47
C ASP A 348 -2.23 -6.57 22.39
N TYR A 349 -2.03 -6.68 23.70
CA TYR A 349 -2.95 -6.13 24.67
C TYR A 349 -2.77 -4.61 24.78
N LEU A 350 -3.89 -3.88 24.91
CA LEU A 350 -3.92 -2.51 25.44
C LEU A 350 -3.48 -2.47 26.91
#